data_AF-A0A2U2X8Z6-F1
#
_entry.id   AF-A0A2U2X8Z6-F1
#
_cell.length_a   1.000
_cell.length_b   1.000
_cell.length_c   1.000
_cell.angle_alpha   90.00
_cell.angle_beta   90.00
_cell.angle_gamma   90.00
#
_symmetry.space_group_name_H-M   'P 1'
#
loop_
_entity.id
_entity.type
_entity.pdbx_description
1 polymer ?
#
loop_
_entity_poly.entity_id
_entity_poly.type
_entity_poly.pdbx_seq_one_letter_code
_entity_poly.pdbx_strand_id
1 'polypeptide(L)'
;MEEKKIGFRLSKVNWILSLILIGISALIFLKRDGINGFSLGYLFGSIVTSAIIILFLAFIVWLIKGKKPYAGTYTFNIVLVLMCFGMIKEIGIQSQEQTDSIDAMTKSVSEYKEKINNEEDGISAYQEHISNVDDGISKMIRNSTGNEQEVYKNLQKFTSINSSVMIDWQKSFDSVAQPRILDYSVLNNQAEFEYQIGVLKHYKKQSELYKSHFEKRKLLLADLNKNIPKGNLTLKGVMSGINSKDSIQKPIFKPFIKSHIDYSNHLTEIVEFLKMNNGKWEYKNEELIFTTVELEEYYSILINKIAEDENQINEWTDKLIEVM
;
A
#
# COMPACT_ATOMS: atom_id res chain seq x y z
N MET A 1 8.08 -76.06 -2.27
CA MET A 1 7.57 -74.85 -2.95
C MET A 1 8.54 -73.73 -2.66
N GLU A 2 9.26 -73.24 -3.66
CA GLU A 2 10.06 -72.02 -3.50
C GLU A 2 9.11 -70.85 -3.22
N GLU A 3 9.17 -70.27 -2.01
CA GLU A 3 8.55 -68.99 -1.75
C GLU A 3 9.24 -67.94 -2.64
N LYS A 4 8.58 -67.55 -3.74
CA LYS A 4 8.98 -66.37 -4.50
C LYS A 4 9.03 -65.20 -3.53
N LYS A 5 10.24 -64.72 -3.20
CA LYS A 5 10.45 -63.47 -2.47
C LYS A 5 9.85 -62.33 -3.28
N ILE A 6 8.61 -61.96 -2.98
CA ILE A 6 7.96 -60.79 -3.56
C ILE A 6 8.63 -59.57 -2.93
N GLY A 7 9.44 -58.84 -3.71
CA GLY A 7 10.02 -57.56 -3.29
C GLY A 7 9.00 -56.43 -3.39
N PHE A 8 9.23 -55.34 -2.64
CA PHE A 8 8.43 -54.12 -2.77
C PHE A 8 8.53 -53.58 -4.20
N ARG A 9 7.39 -53.49 -4.89
CA ARG A 9 7.32 -52.96 -6.26
C ARG A 9 6.05 -52.12 -6.41
N LEU A 10 6.22 -50.91 -6.92
CA LEU A 10 5.13 -50.08 -7.40
C LEU A 10 4.77 -50.46 -8.83
N SER A 11 3.50 -50.29 -9.20
CA SER A 11 3.03 -50.54 -10.57
C SER A 11 3.44 -49.41 -11.52
N LYS A 12 3.45 -49.70 -12.83
CA LYS A 12 3.64 -48.66 -13.86
C LYS A 12 2.61 -47.53 -13.76
N VAL A 13 1.39 -47.85 -13.33
CA VAL A 13 0.30 -46.87 -13.15
C VAL A 13 0.61 -45.90 -12.01
N ASN A 14 1.26 -46.36 -10.92
CA ASN A 14 1.67 -45.47 -9.82
C ASN A 14 2.69 -44.42 -10.28
N TRP A 15 3.66 -44.85 -11.11
CA TRP A 15 4.67 -43.95 -11.65
C TRP A 15 4.08 -42.92 -12.61
N ILE A 16 3.12 -43.33 -13.45
CA ILE A 16 2.39 -42.42 -14.35
C ILE A 16 1.59 -41.37 -13.55
N LEU A 17 0.84 -41.80 -12.54
CA LEU A 17 0.06 -40.89 -11.69
C LEU A 17 0.96 -39.90 -10.93
N SER A 18 2.12 -40.35 -10.47
CA SER A 18 3.10 -39.48 -9.79
C SER A 18 3.66 -38.42 -10.74
N LEU A 19 3.98 -38.80 -11.99
CA LEU A 19 4.48 -37.88 -13.00
C LEU A 19 3.43 -36.83 -13.41
N ILE A 20 2.16 -37.24 -13.55
CA ILE A 20 1.06 -36.30 -13.82
C ILE A 20 0.95 -35.29 -12.68
N LEU A 21 1.04 -35.74 -11.43
CA LEU A 21 0.97 -34.87 -10.27
C LEU A 21 2.11 -33.85 -10.23
N ILE A 22 3.33 -34.34 -10.42
CA ILE A 22 4.54 -33.53 -10.48
C ILE A 22 4.40 -32.50 -11.61
N GLY A 23 3.87 -32.90 -12.77
CA GLY A 23 3.62 -32.00 -13.90
C GLY A 23 2.61 -30.90 -13.57
N ILE A 24 1.51 -31.21 -12.89
CA ILE A 24 0.49 -30.22 -12.49
C ILE A 24 1.06 -29.25 -11.45
N SER A 25 1.72 -29.76 -10.40
CA SER A 25 2.36 -28.93 -9.38
C SER A 25 3.46 -28.04 -9.97
N ALA A 26 4.27 -28.59 -10.89
CA ALA A 26 5.26 -27.84 -11.64
C ALA A 26 4.62 -26.75 -12.50
N LEU A 27 3.54 -27.05 -13.23
CA LEU A 27 2.83 -26.07 -14.04
C LEU A 27 2.27 -24.92 -13.21
N ILE A 28 1.62 -25.21 -12.08
CA ILE A 28 1.05 -24.19 -11.18
C ILE A 28 2.16 -23.30 -10.62
N PHE A 29 3.23 -23.91 -10.13
CA PHE A 29 4.34 -23.19 -9.50
C PHE A 29 5.18 -22.40 -10.50
N LEU A 30 5.52 -22.98 -11.66
CA LEU A 30 6.26 -22.29 -12.73
C LEU A 30 5.44 -21.17 -13.36
N LYS A 31 4.11 -21.30 -13.44
CA LYS A 31 3.22 -20.22 -13.88
C LYS A 31 3.19 -19.05 -12.89
N ARG A 32 3.33 -19.32 -11.58
CA ARG A 32 3.33 -18.31 -10.52
C ARG A 32 4.68 -17.60 -10.37
N ASP A 33 5.76 -18.36 -10.29
CA ASP A 33 7.09 -17.85 -9.91
C ASP A 33 8.05 -17.62 -11.09
N GLY A 34 7.69 -18.11 -12.28
CA GLY A 34 8.56 -18.12 -13.45
C GLY A 34 9.71 -19.14 -13.34
N ILE A 35 10.48 -19.28 -14.41
CA ILE A 35 11.62 -20.21 -14.47
C ILE A 35 12.87 -19.48 -13.96
N ASN A 36 13.29 -19.74 -12.72
CA ASN A 36 14.56 -19.24 -12.16
C ASN A 36 15.23 -20.30 -11.27
N GLY A 37 16.52 -20.14 -10.96
CA GLY A 37 17.30 -21.17 -10.25
C GLY A 37 16.77 -21.50 -8.84
N PHE A 38 16.24 -20.50 -8.13
CA PHE A 38 15.63 -20.70 -6.82
C PHE A 38 14.28 -21.42 -6.91
N SER A 39 13.42 -21.04 -7.88
CA SER A 39 12.12 -21.67 -8.08
C SER A 39 12.26 -23.12 -8.53
N LEU A 40 13.23 -23.42 -9.40
CA LEU A 40 13.58 -24.80 -9.78
C LEU A 40 14.13 -25.60 -8.60
N GLY A 41 14.99 -25.00 -7.76
CA GLY A 41 15.53 -25.65 -6.58
C GLY A 41 14.48 -25.98 -5.52
N TYR A 42 13.58 -25.04 -5.22
CA TYR A 42 12.48 -25.25 -4.29
C TYR A 42 11.48 -26.29 -4.81
N LEU A 43 11.12 -26.22 -6.10
CA LEU A 43 10.23 -27.19 -6.73
C LEU A 43 10.83 -28.60 -6.67
N PHE A 44 12.11 -28.72 -7.00
CA PHE A 44 12.82 -30.00 -6.93
C PHE A 44 12.87 -30.53 -5.49
N GLY A 45 13.17 -29.67 -4.51
CA GLY A 45 13.17 -30.02 -3.10
C GLY A 45 11.80 -30.49 -2.58
N SER A 46 10.72 -29.80 -2.94
CA SER A 46 9.36 -30.18 -2.50
C SER A 46 8.89 -31.48 -3.15
N ILE A 47 9.17 -31.67 -4.44
CA ILE A 47 8.83 -32.90 -5.17
C ILE A 47 9.58 -34.11 -4.59
N VAL A 48 10.90 -33.98 -4.39
CA VAL A 48 11.74 -35.07 -3.88
C VAL A 48 11.32 -35.44 -2.45
N THR A 49 11.14 -34.45 -1.58
CA THR A 49 10.73 -34.69 -0.19
C THR A 49 9.37 -35.36 -0.11
N SER A 50 8.39 -34.89 -0.90
CA SER A 50 7.05 -35.47 -0.94
C SER A 50 7.06 -36.90 -1.49
N ALA A 51 7.81 -37.16 -2.56
CA ALA A 51 7.95 -38.50 -3.12
C ALA A 51 8.58 -39.50 -2.13
N ILE A 52 9.60 -39.07 -1.37
CA ILE A 52 10.26 -39.89 -0.35
C ILE A 52 9.28 -40.25 0.77
N ILE A 53 8.48 -39.30 1.26
CA ILE A 53 7.49 -39.55 2.34
C ILE A 53 6.43 -40.57 1.91
N ILE A 54 5.90 -40.44 0.69
CA ILE A 54 4.89 -41.38 0.16
C ILE A 54 5.49 -42.78 -0.01
N LEU A 55 6.71 -42.87 -0.55
CA LEU A 55 7.43 -44.14 -0.71
C LEU A 55 7.71 -44.82 0.63
N PHE A 56 8.12 -44.04 1.62
CA PHE A 56 8.37 -44.52 2.98
C PHE A 56 7.11 -45.08 3.63
N LEU A 57 5.99 -44.35 3.59
CA LEU A 57 4.71 -44.82 4.14
C LEU A 57 4.19 -46.08 3.42
N ALA A 58 4.28 -46.11 2.09
CA ALA A 58 3.91 -47.28 1.30
C ALA A 58 4.77 -48.52 1.65
N PHE A 59 6.06 -48.31 1.90
CA PHE A 59 6.99 -49.37 2.31
C PHE A 59 6.69 -49.89 3.72
N ILE A 60 6.43 -49.00 4.68
CA ILE A 60 6.06 -49.38 6.06
C ILE A 60 4.77 -50.21 6.07
N VAL A 61 3.74 -49.79 5.35
CA VAL A 61 2.48 -50.55 5.30
C VAL A 61 2.65 -51.90 4.61
N TRP A 62 3.50 -52.00 3.59
CA TRP A 62 3.85 -53.27 2.98
C TRP A 62 4.55 -54.23 3.95
N LEU A 63 5.44 -53.73 4.81
CA LEU A 63 6.06 -54.53 5.88
C LEU A 63 5.02 -55.00 6.90
N ILE A 64 4.17 -54.10 7.40
CA ILE A 64 3.14 -54.40 8.41
C ILE A 64 2.13 -55.43 7.91
N LYS A 65 1.75 -55.35 6.62
CA LYS A 65 0.79 -56.29 6.01
C LYS A 65 1.41 -57.63 5.61
N GLY A 66 2.63 -57.94 6.05
CA GLY A 66 3.28 -59.21 5.80
C GLY A 66 3.70 -59.39 4.34
N LYS A 67 4.17 -58.32 3.69
CA LYS A 67 4.62 -58.32 2.28
C LYS A 67 3.56 -58.72 1.27
N LYS A 68 2.27 -58.56 1.61
CA LYS A 68 1.15 -58.86 0.73
C LYS A 68 1.30 -58.14 -0.62
N PRO A 69 1.03 -58.83 -1.74
CA PRO A 69 1.05 -58.20 -3.06
C PRO A 69 0.05 -57.04 -3.07
N TYR A 70 0.44 -55.92 -3.67
CA TYR A 70 -0.35 -54.69 -3.82
C TYR A 70 -0.60 -53.83 -2.57
N ALA A 71 -0.26 -54.29 -1.36
CA ALA A 71 -0.45 -53.48 -0.14
C ALA A 71 0.26 -52.12 -0.22
N GLY A 72 1.53 -52.11 -0.65
CA GLY A 72 2.29 -50.88 -0.86
C GLY A 72 1.72 -50.00 -1.99
N THR A 73 1.23 -50.61 -3.07
CA THR A 73 0.62 -49.93 -4.21
C THR A 73 -0.67 -49.19 -3.83
N TYR A 74 -1.53 -49.81 -3.03
CA TYR A 74 -2.77 -49.18 -2.57
C TYR A 74 -2.48 -48.04 -1.60
N THR A 75 -1.57 -48.24 -0.64
CA THR A 75 -1.16 -47.18 0.29
C THR A 75 -0.53 -46.01 -0.44
N PHE A 76 0.35 -46.26 -1.42
CA PHE A 76 0.97 -45.22 -2.24
C PHE A 76 -0.08 -44.35 -2.93
N ASN A 77 -1.10 -44.96 -3.55
CA ASN A 77 -2.17 -44.22 -4.22
C ASN A 77 -3.05 -43.43 -3.26
N ILE A 78 -3.40 -44.01 -2.11
CA ILE A 78 -4.22 -43.32 -1.09
C ILE A 78 -3.50 -42.09 -0.56
N VAL A 79 -2.22 -42.23 -0.19
CA VAL A 79 -1.42 -41.10 0.33
C VAL A 79 -1.22 -40.05 -0.76
N LEU A 80 -0.96 -40.45 -2.00
CA LEU A 80 -0.80 -39.52 -3.13
C LEU A 80 -2.08 -38.70 -3.36
N VAL A 81 -3.26 -39.33 -3.37
CA VAL A 81 -4.55 -38.64 -3.53
C VAL A 81 -4.86 -37.73 -2.33
N LEU A 82 -4.57 -38.14 -1.10
CA LEU A 82 -4.74 -37.29 0.09
C LEU A 82 -3.83 -36.05 0.06
N MET A 83 -2.59 -36.19 -0.40
CA MET A 83 -1.71 -35.04 -0.61
C MET A 83 -2.23 -34.10 -1.70
N CYS A 84 -2.86 -34.61 -2.76
CA CYS A 84 -3.52 -33.78 -3.77
C CYS A 84 -4.64 -32.94 -3.16
N PHE A 85 -5.53 -33.56 -2.40
CA PHE A 85 -6.61 -32.86 -1.72
C PHE A 85 -6.08 -31.88 -0.68
N GLY A 86 -5.00 -32.21 0.02
CA GLY A 86 -4.29 -31.30 0.92
C GLY A 86 -3.78 -30.05 0.19
N MET A 87 -3.07 -30.23 -0.92
CA MET A 87 -2.57 -29.12 -1.76
C MET A 87 -3.71 -28.29 -2.37
N ILE A 88 -4.77 -28.92 -2.88
CA ILE A 88 -5.95 -28.22 -3.42
C ILE A 88 -6.65 -27.41 -2.32
N LYS A 89 -6.81 -27.99 -1.13
CA LYS A 89 -7.42 -27.32 0.04
C LYS A 89 -6.56 -26.14 0.49
N GLU A 90 -5.25 -26.32 0.55
CA GLU A 90 -4.30 -25.27 0.96
C GLU A 90 -4.26 -24.13 -0.07
N ILE A 91 -4.27 -24.44 -1.38
CA ILE A 91 -4.43 -23.46 -2.46
C ILE A 91 -5.78 -22.74 -2.34
N GLY A 92 -6.85 -23.46 -2.03
CA GLY A 92 -8.18 -22.89 -1.82
C GLY A 92 -8.24 -21.93 -0.63
N ILE A 93 -7.65 -22.31 0.50
CA ILE A 93 -7.54 -21.46 1.70
C ILE A 93 -6.69 -20.22 1.39
N GLN A 94 -5.52 -20.38 0.75
CA GLN A 94 -4.66 -19.26 0.36
C GLN A 94 -5.37 -18.29 -0.59
N SER A 95 -6.10 -18.81 -1.58
CA SER A 95 -6.89 -17.99 -2.51
C SER A 95 -8.04 -17.27 -1.81
N GLN A 96 -8.70 -17.91 -0.85
CA GLN A 96 -9.79 -17.29 -0.10
C GLN A 96 -9.28 -16.20 0.84
N GLU A 97 -8.18 -16.45 1.57
CA GLU A 97 -7.56 -15.44 2.42
C GLU A 97 -7.02 -14.23 1.63
N GLN A 98 -6.56 -14.45 0.39
CA GLN A 98 -6.19 -13.34 -0.51
C GLN A 98 -7.41 -12.51 -0.91
N THR A 99 -8.53 -13.15 -1.27
CA THR A 99 -9.80 -12.46 -1.57
C THR A 99 -10.31 -11.68 -0.37
N ASP A 100 -10.37 -12.30 0.82
CA ASP A 100 -10.81 -11.65 2.05
C ASP A 100 -9.93 -10.44 2.40
N SER A 101 -8.62 -10.53 2.13
CA SER A 101 -7.68 -9.42 2.33
C SER A 101 -7.94 -8.27 1.35
N ILE A 102 -8.24 -8.57 0.08
CA ILE A 102 -8.59 -7.55 -0.93
C ILE A 102 -9.93 -6.89 -0.58
N ASP A 103 -10.92 -7.67 -0.15
CA ASP A 103 -12.25 -7.16 0.24
C ASP A 103 -12.14 -6.26 1.48
N ALA A 104 -11.35 -6.64 2.47
CA ALA A 104 -11.10 -5.82 3.66
C ALA A 104 -10.42 -4.50 3.31
N MET A 105 -9.39 -4.53 2.45
CA MET A 105 -8.73 -3.30 1.98
C MET A 105 -9.69 -2.41 1.18
N THR A 106 -10.53 -3.01 0.32
CA THR A 106 -11.52 -2.27 -0.47
C THR A 106 -12.58 -1.63 0.44
N LYS A 107 -13.08 -2.36 1.44
CA LYS A 107 -14.01 -1.84 2.44
C LYS A 107 -13.41 -0.67 3.22
N SER A 108 -12.12 -0.75 3.58
CA SER A 108 -11.44 0.32 4.29
C SER A 108 -11.36 1.63 3.50
N VAL A 109 -11.36 1.58 2.16
CA VAL A 109 -11.42 2.79 1.31
C VAL A 109 -12.79 3.46 1.44
N SER A 110 -13.87 2.67 1.40
CA SER A 110 -15.24 3.18 1.58
C SER A 110 -15.44 3.78 2.97
N GLU A 111 -14.96 3.10 4.02
CA GLU A 111 -15.03 3.59 5.40
C GLU A 111 -14.22 4.88 5.58
N TYR A 112 -13.03 4.96 4.98
CA TYR A 112 -12.23 6.19 5.01
C TYR A 112 -12.95 7.36 4.31
N LYS A 113 -13.55 7.12 3.13
CA LYS A 113 -14.35 8.11 2.41
C LYS A 113 -15.54 8.60 3.22
N GLU A 114 -16.24 7.71 3.91
CA GLU A 114 -17.36 8.07 4.79
C GLU A 114 -16.91 8.95 5.96
N LYS A 115 -15.80 8.60 6.62
CA LYS A 115 -15.24 9.38 7.73
C LYS A 115 -14.81 10.80 7.32
N ILE A 116 -14.16 10.94 6.16
CA ILE A 116 -13.79 12.25 5.63
C ILE A 116 -15.03 13.10 5.32
N ASN A 117 -16.06 12.51 4.70
CA ASN A 117 -17.31 13.21 4.39
C ASN A 117 -18.08 13.67 5.64
N ASN A 118 -17.90 12.98 6.76
CA ASN A 118 -18.52 13.32 8.03
C ASN A 118 -17.65 14.26 8.90
N GLU A 119 -16.59 14.84 8.33
CA GLU A 119 -15.66 15.77 9.01
C GLU A 119 -15.01 15.18 10.28
N GLU A 120 -14.85 13.86 10.35
CA GLU A 120 -14.11 13.21 11.43
C GLU A 120 -12.59 13.47 11.29
N ASP A 121 -11.83 13.27 12.36
CA ASP A 121 -10.37 13.47 12.37
C ASP A 121 -9.68 12.71 11.21
N GLY A 122 -9.26 13.46 10.20
CA GLY A 122 -8.70 12.95 8.96
C GLY A 122 -7.39 12.18 9.13
N ILE A 123 -6.58 12.50 10.15
CA ILE A 123 -5.36 11.74 10.45
C ILE A 123 -5.73 10.37 11.02
N SER A 124 -6.60 10.35 12.03
CA SER A 124 -7.01 9.11 12.68
C SER A 124 -7.70 8.16 11.68
N ALA A 125 -8.60 8.69 10.84
CA ALA A 125 -9.26 7.94 9.79
C ALA A 125 -8.28 7.38 8.75
N TYR A 126 -7.27 8.17 8.36
CA TYR A 126 -6.23 7.73 7.43
C TYR A 126 -5.32 6.65 8.03
N GLN A 127 -4.94 6.80 9.29
CA GLN A 127 -4.10 5.82 10.00
C GLN A 127 -4.79 4.47 10.13
N GLU A 128 -6.08 4.45 10.43
CA GLU A 128 -6.89 3.23 10.46
C GLU A 128 -6.95 2.55 9.08
N HIS A 129 -7.21 3.33 8.03
CA HIS A 129 -7.18 2.84 6.65
C HIS A 129 -5.82 2.20 6.29
N ILE A 130 -4.72 2.90 6.58
CA ILE A 130 -3.37 2.39 6.30
C ILE A 130 -3.06 1.14 7.12
N SER A 131 -3.49 1.05 8.38
CA SER A 131 -3.34 -0.16 9.19
C SER A 131 -4.04 -1.36 8.54
N ASN A 132 -5.27 -1.18 8.04
CA ASN A 132 -6.02 -2.22 7.35
C ASN A 132 -5.34 -2.65 6.03
N VAL A 133 -4.77 -1.69 5.29
CA VAL A 133 -3.97 -1.97 4.08
C VAL A 133 -2.71 -2.75 4.41
N ASP A 134 -1.98 -2.36 5.46
CA ASP A 134 -0.75 -3.03 5.89
C ASP A 134 -1.01 -4.47 6.36
N ASP A 135 -2.09 -4.68 7.10
CA ASP A 135 -2.54 -6.01 7.52
C ASP A 135 -2.93 -6.89 6.33
N GLY A 136 -3.66 -6.32 5.37
CA GLY A 136 -4.04 -7.00 4.13
C GLY A 136 -2.82 -7.43 3.32
N ILE A 137 -1.84 -6.54 3.12
CA ILE A 137 -0.59 -6.87 2.42
C ILE A 137 0.23 -7.89 3.22
N SER A 138 0.29 -7.77 4.54
CA SER A 138 1.00 -8.72 5.42
C SER A 138 0.43 -10.13 5.34
N LYS A 139 -0.88 -10.29 5.15
CA LYS A 139 -1.50 -11.61 4.87
C LYS A 139 -1.09 -12.12 3.49
N MET A 140 -1.09 -11.28 2.46
CA MET A 140 -0.62 -11.67 1.12
C MET A 140 0.86 -12.09 1.13
N ILE A 141 1.72 -11.42 1.89
CA ILE A 141 3.13 -11.80 2.06
C ILE A 141 3.25 -13.19 2.70
N ARG A 142 2.47 -13.48 3.74
CA ARG A 142 2.46 -14.79 4.42
C ARG A 142 2.02 -15.92 3.48
N ASN A 143 1.11 -15.63 2.56
CA ASN A 143 0.50 -16.61 1.65
C ASN A 143 1.16 -16.68 0.27
N SER A 144 2.25 -15.95 0.06
CA SER A 144 3.00 -15.94 -1.21
C SER A 144 4.43 -16.41 -1.00
N THR A 145 5.09 -16.81 -2.09
CA THR A 145 6.51 -17.18 -2.07
C THR A 145 7.24 -16.56 -3.26
N GLY A 146 8.58 -16.65 -3.27
CA GLY A 146 9.38 -16.30 -4.43
C GLY A 146 9.22 -14.83 -4.87
N ASN A 147 9.10 -14.60 -6.17
CA ASN A 147 9.02 -13.25 -6.74
C ASN A 147 7.71 -12.55 -6.39
N GLU A 148 6.62 -13.31 -6.25
CA GLU A 148 5.32 -12.77 -5.84
C GLU A 148 5.38 -12.17 -4.43
N GLN A 149 6.01 -12.88 -3.49
CA GLN A 149 6.18 -12.39 -2.13
C GLN A 149 7.01 -11.10 -2.09
N GLU A 150 8.08 -11.02 -2.89
CA GLU A 150 8.87 -9.79 -3.01
C GLU A 150 8.07 -8.62 -3.60
N VAL A 151 7.17 -8.86 -4.56
CA VAL A 151 6.26 -7.80 -5.05
C VAL A 151 5.41 -7.25 -3.89
N TYR A 152 4.83 -8.12 -3.06
CA TYR A 152 4.00 -7.67 -1.93
C TYR A 152 4.80 -6.95 -0.84
N LYS A 153 6.02 -7.40 -0.52
CA LYS A 153 6.91 -6.66 0.40
C LYS A 153 7.27 -5.28 -0.15
N ASN A 154 7.55 -5.18 -1.45
CA ASN A 154 7.82 -3.90 -2.10
C ASN A 154 6.57 -3.00 -2.12
N LEU A 155 5.39 -3.57 -2.29
CA LEU A 155 4.12 -2.84 -2.19
C LEU A 155 3.89 -2.31 -0.77
N GLN A 156 4.17 -3.11 0.27
CA GLN A 156 4.10 -2.69 1.67
C GLN A 156 5.07 -1.53 1.97
N LYS A 157 6.30 -1.63 1.46
CA LYS A 157 7.28 -0.55 1.59
C LYS A 157 6.80 0.71 0.87
N PHE A 158 6.20 0.56 -0.32
CA PHE A 158 5.64 1.68 -1.06
C PHE A 158 4.47 2.35 -0.32
N THR A 159 3.54 1.59 0.27
CA THR A 159 2.42 2.14 1.05
C THR A 159 2.92 2.84 2.32
N SER A 160 3.90 2.28 3.02
CA SER A 160 4.54 2.90 4.18
C SER A 160 5.18 4.25 3.85
N ILE A 161 5.93 4.34 2.73
CA ILE A 161 6.52 5.62 2.28
C ILE A 161 5.43 6.65 1.95
N ASN A 162 4.37 6.24 1.24
CA ASN A 162 3.25 7.14 0.93
C ASN A 162 2.56 7.67 2.20
N SER A 163 2.34 6.78 3.18
CA SER A 163 1.71 7.13 4.45
C SER A 163 2.54 8.14 5.24
N SER A 164 3.86 7.93 5.33
CA SER A 164 4.75 8.88 6.00
C SER A 164 4.68 10.28 5.38
N VAL A 165 4.73 10.39 4.05
CA VAL A 165 4.68 11.68 3.35
C VAL A 165 3.33 12.38 3.56
N MET A 166 2.23 11.64 3.51
CA MET A 166 0.89 12.19 3.73
C MET A 166 0.74 12.69 5.18
N ILE A 167 1.15 11.89 6.17
CA ILE A 167 1.05 12.26 7.59
C ILE A 167 1.90 13.49 7.90
N ASP A 168 3.13 13.56 7.37
CA ASP A 168 4.01 14.72 7.58
C ASP A 168 3.41 15.99 6.95
N TRP A 169 2.81 15.86 5.76
CA TRP A 169 2.09 16.96 5.10
C TRP A 169 0.86 17.39 5.92
N GLN A 170 0.01 16.45 6.36
CA GLN A 170 -1.21 16.76 7.12
C GLN A 170 -0.87 17.46 8.45
N LYS A 171 0.12 16.97 9.20
CA LYS A 171 0.58 17.64 10.43
C LYS A 171 1.03 19.08 10.20
N SER A 172 1.67 19.34 9.07
CA SER A 172 2.08 20.70 8.70
C SER A 172 0.89 21.58 8.32
N PHE A 173 -0.16 21.01 7.71
CA PHE A 173 -1.42 21.71 7.48
C PHE A 173 -2.17 21.98 8.79
N ASP A 174 -2.28 21.00 9.69
CA ASP A 174 -2.93 21.16 10.99
C ASP A 174 -2.25 22.25 11.84
N SER A 175 -0.93 22.44 11.66
CA SER A 175 -0.17 23.52 12.30
C SER A 175 -0.57 24.89 11.75
N VAL A 176 -0.93 24.98 10.47
CA VAL A 176 -1.44 26.20 9.83
C VAL A 176 -2.89 26.47 10.22
N ALA A 177 -3.70 25.42 10.35
CA ALA A 177 -5.11 25.51 10.76
C ALA A 177 -5.31 25.82 12.26
N GLN A 178 -4.23 25.90 13.05
CA GLN A 178 -4.34 26.28 14.46
C GLN A 178 -4.87 27.72 14.58
N PRO A 179 -5.76 28.01 15.56
CA PRO A 179 -6.29 29.36 15.78
C PRO A 179 -5.24 30.45 15.97
N ARG A 180 -4.00 30.08 16.34
CA ARG A 180 -2.89 31.01 16.54
C ARG A 180 -2.42 31.67 15.23
N ILE A 181 -2.54 31.00 14.10
CA ILE A 181 -2.09 31.54 12.81
C ILE A 181 -3.05 32.66 12.38
N LEU A 182 -2.50 33.83 12.08
CA LEU A 182 -3.26 35.08 11.85
C LEU A 182 -4.12 35.54 13.04
N ASP A 183 -3.80 35.09 14.26
CA ASP A 183 -4.35 35.71 15.47
C ASP A 183 -3.68 37.07 15.71
N TYR A 184 -4.37 38.13 15.29
CA TYR A 184 -3.89 39.51 15.41
C TYR A 184 -3.69 39.96 16.86
N SER A 185 -4.30 39.29 17.85
CA SER A 185 -4.12 39.62 19.27
C SER A 185 -2.72 39.27 19.79
N VAL A 186 -2.09 38.24 19.22
CA VAL A 186 -0.74 37.79 19.60
C VAL A 186 0.34 38.27 18.63
N LEU A 187 -0.03 38.65 17.40
CA LEU A 187 0.86 39.08 16.31
C LEU A 187 1.44 40.49 16.50
N ASN A 188 1.95 40.80 17.69
CA ASN A 188 2.35 42.14 18.11
C ASN A 188 3.86 42.31 18.35
N ASN A 189 4.64 41.25 18.15
CA ASN A 189 6.08 41.26 18.41
C ASN A 189 6.86 40.44 17.38
N GLN A 190 8.14 40.75 17.24
CA GLN A 190 9.04 40.15 16.26
C GLN A 190 9.13 38.61 16.38
N ALA A 191 9.10 38.07 17.60
CA ALA A 191 9.20 36.62 17.79
C ALA A 191 7.95 35.89 17.27
N GLU A 192 6.76 36.46 17.45
CA GLU A 192 5.53 35.88 16.93
C GLU A 192 5.48 35.90 15.40
N PHE A 193 5.88 37.02 14.78
CA PHE A 193 5.96 37.08 13.31
C PHE A 193 6.89 36.00 12.75
N GLU A 194 8.10 35.86 13.30
CA GLU A 194 9.04 34.82 12.85
C GLU A 194 8.52 33.40 13.09
N TYR A 195 7.83 33.17 14.21
CA TYR A 195 7.20 31.89 14.49
C TYR A 195 6.17 31.53 13.42
N GLN A 196 5.20 32.41 13.15
CA GLN A 196 4.14 32.13 12.17
C GLN A 196 4.69 32.00 10.75
N ILE A 197 5.63 32.87 10.34
CA ILE A 197 6.35 32.74 9.07
C ILE A 197 7.07 31.40 8.98
N GLY A 198 7.68 30.93 10.07
CA GLY A 198 8.34 29.64 10.16
C GLY A 198 7.37 28.46 9.94
N VAL A 199 6.20 28.49 10.57
CA VAL A 199 5.14 27.48 10.39
C VAL A 199 4.68 27.44 8.92
N LEU A 200 4.40 28.61 8.33
CA LEU A 200 3.94 28.72 6.95
C LEU A 200 5.01 28.23 5.95
N LYS A 201 6.28 28.62 6.14
CA LYS A 201 7.39 28.13 5.31
C LYS A 201 7.58 26.61 5.44
N HIS A 202 7.38 26.05 6.63
CA HIS A 202 7.41 24.60 6.82
C HIS A 202 6.29 23.91 6.03
N TYR A 203 5.05 24.41 6.14
CA TYR A 203 3.90 23.88 5.42
C TYR A 203 4.07 23.94 3.89
N LYS A 204 4.54 25.07 3.34
CA LYS A 204 4.89 25.17 1.91
C LYS A 204 5.86 24.08 1.49
N LYS A 205 6.95 23.92 2.25
CA LYS A 205 7.98 22.92 1.96
C LYS A 205 7.41 21.51 1.96
N GLN A 206 6.57 21.17 2.93
CA GLN A 206 5.91 19.85 2.96
C GLN A 206 4.96 19.65 1.78
N SER A 207 4.22 20.69 1.38
CA SER A 207 3.36 20.63 0.18
C SER A 207 4.17 20.41 -1.10
N GLU A 208 5.34 21.04 -1.24
CA GLU A 208 6.27 20.81 -2.35
C GLU A 208 6.86 19.39 -2.34
N LEU A 209 7.21 18.87 -1.16
CA LEU A 209 7.68 17.49 -0.99
C LEU A 209 6.59 16.49 -1.36
N TYR A 210 5.35 16.70 -0.91
CA TYR A 210 4.23 15.83 -1.24
C TYR A 210 3.93 15.84 -2.75
N LYS A 211 3.94 17.03 -3.37
CA LYS A 211 3.86 17.17 -4.83
C LYS A 211 4.96 16.37 -5.54
N SER A 212 6.21 16.57 -5.16
CA SER A 212 7.33 15.86 -5.80
C SER A 212 7.23 14.34 -5.59
N HIS A 213 6.77 13.90 -4.42
CA HIS A 213 6.59 12.49 -4.11
C HIS A 213 5.52 11.88 -5.01
N PHE A 214 4.35 12.52 -5.10
CA PHE A 214 3.25 12.08 -5.96
C PHE A 214 3.70 11.98 -7.42
N GLU A 215 4.45 12.95 -7.94
CA GLU A 215 4.94 12.91 -9.32
C GLU A 215 5.93 11.77 -9.59
N LYS A 216 6.71 11.38 -8.57
CA LYS A 216 7.75 10.34 -8.65
C LYS A 216 7.27 8.95 -8.21
N ARG A 217 6.07 8.81 -7.65
CA ARG A 217 5.58 7.55 -7.04
C ARG A 217 5.65 6.33 -7.97
N LYS A 218 5.42 6.52 -9.28
CA LYS A 218 5.54 5.43 -10.26
C LYS A 218 6.98 4.99 -10.48
N LEU A 219 7.91 5.95 -10.50
CA LEU A 219 9.34 5.66 -10.60
C LEU A 219 9.84 4.98 -9.33
N LEU A 220 9.38 5.42 -8.16
CA LEU A 220 9.68 4.77 -6.88
C LEU A 220 9.24 3.30 -6.90
N LEU A 221 7.98 3.03 -7.31
CA LEU A 221 7.48 1.66 -7.39
C LEU A 221 8.24 0.81 -8.42
N ALA A 222 8.63 1.40 -9.55
CA ALA A 222 9.45 0.72 -10.54
C ALA A 222 10.86 0.39 -10.01
N ASP A 223 11.50 1.32 -9.29
CA ASP A 223 12.82 1.11 -8.71
C ASP A 223 12.81 0.06 -7.59
N LEU A 224 11.79 0.09 -6.72
CA LEU A 224 11.58 -0.94 -5.70
C LEU A 224 11.51 -2.35 -6.33
N ASN A 225 10.92 -2.47 -7.52
CA ASN A 225 10.70 -3.74 -8.20
C ASN A 225 11.72 -4.04 -9.33
N LYS A 226 12.84 -3.31 -9.43
CA LYS A 226 13.78 -3.43 -10.56
C LYS A 226 14.41 -4.81 -10.76
N ASN A 227 14.53 -5.58 -9.67
CA ASN A 227 15.12 -6.92 -9.68
C ASN A 227 14.10 -8.03 -9.98
N ILE A 228 12.81 -7.69 -10.06
CA ILE A 228 11.74 -8.66 -10.30
C ILE A 228 11.58 -8.87 -11.81
N PRO A 229 11.46 -10.12 -12.29
CA PRO A 229 11.29 -10.39 -13.71
C PRO A 229 10.07 -9.67 -14.31
N LYS A 230 10.24 -8.99 -15.44
CA LYS A 230 9.17 -8.26 -16.15
C LYS A 230 7.96 -9.13 -16.52
N GLY A 231 8.13 -10.45 -16.57
CA GLY A 231 7.07 -11.43 -16.83
C GLY A 231 6.16 -11.74 -15.64
N ASN A 232 6.53 -11.33 -14.41
CA ASN A 232 5.77 -11.63 -13.20
C ASN A 232 4.35 -11.03 -13.27
N LEU A 233 3.33 -11.87 -13.10
CA LEU A 233 1.92 -11.48 -13.25
C LEU A 233 1.45 -10.54 -12.14
N THR A 234 1.90 -10.78 -10.90
CA THR A 234 1.58 -9.93 -9.73
C THR A 234 2.10 -8.52 -9.94
N LEU A 235 3.35 -8.34 -10.36
CA LEU A 235 3.94 -7.04 -10.66
C LEU A 235 3.18 -6.33 -11.78
N LYS A 236 2.79 -7.05 -12.84
CA LYS A 236 1.95 -6.47 -13.91
C LYS A 236 0.60 -5.99 -13.38
N GLY A 237 -0.05 -6.77 -12.52
CA GLY A 237 -1.30 -6.39 -11.87
C GLY A 237 -1.16 -5.12 -11.03
N VAL A 238 -0.17 -5.09 -10.14
CA VAL A 238 0.13 -3.92 -9.30
C VAL A 238 0.42 -2.68 -10.14
N MET A 239 1.31 -2.78 -11.13
CA MET A 239 1.65 -1.65 -12.02
C MET A 239 0.44 -1.17 -12.83
N SER A 240 -0.41 -2.09 -13.30
CA SER A 240 -1.66 -1.73 -14.00
C SER A 240 -2.61 -0.95 -13.10
N GLY A 241 -2.84 -1.41 -11.86
CA GLY A 241 -3.69 -0.73 -10.88
C GLY A 241 -3.18 0.67 -10.55
N ILE A 242 -1.88 0.81 -10.28
CA ILE A 242 -1.25 2.11 -9.99
C ILE A 242 -1.31 3.05 -11.20
N ASN A 243 -1.06 2.55 -12.41
CA ASN A 243 -1.16 3.38 -13.62
C ASN A 243 -2.59 3.87 -13.87
N SER A 244 -3.59 3.01 -13.64
CA SER A 244 -5.00 3.36 -13.76
C SER A 244 -5.38 4.47 -12.77
N LYS A 245 -5.12 4.26 -11.47
CA LYS A 245 -5.41 5.26 -10.43
C LYS A 245 -4.62 6.56 -10.64
N ASP A 246 -3.36 6.49 -11.08
CA ASP A 246 -2.55 7.68 -11.39
C ASP A 246 -3.14 8.51 -12.53
N SER A 247 -3.69 7.86 -13.57
CA SER A 247 -4.30 8.56 -14.71
C SER A 247 -5.54 9.38 -14.32
N ILE A 248 -6.29 8.92 -13.32
CA ILE A 248 -7.51 9.56 -12.84
C ILE A 248 -7.17 10.64 -11.79
N GLN A 249 -6.28 10.33 -10.84
CA GLN A 249 -6.00 11.22 -9.71
C GLN A 249 -5.07 12.37 -10.08
N LYS A 250 -4.11 12.17 -10.99
CA LYS A 250 -3.07 13.17 -11.28
C LYS A 250 -3.60 14.51 -11.82
N PRO A 251 -4.61 14.55 -12.72
CA PRO A 251 -5.21 15.80 -13.17
C PRO A 251 -5.87 16.63 -12.05
N ILE A 252 -6.29 15.98 -10.96
CA ILE A 252 -6.98 16.59 -9.82
C ILE A 252 -5.99 16.94 -8.71
N PHE A 253 -5.04 16.04 -8.41
CA PHE A 253 -4.04 16.25 -7.36
C PHE A 253 -3.09 17.42 -7.68
N LYS A 254 -2.74 17.62 -8.95
CA LYS A 254 -1.84 18.71 -9.36
C LYS A 254 -2.37 20.10 -9.02
N PRO A 255 -3.61 20.48 -9.39
CA PRO A 255 -4.18 21.75 -8.98
C PRO A 255 -4.45 21.78 -7.47
N PHE A 256 -4.94 20.69 -6.85
CA PHE A 256 -5.10 20.58 -5.39
C PHE A 256 -3.84 21.02 -4.61
N ILE A 257 -2.70 20.36 -4.86
CA ILE A 257 -1.47 20.65 -4.12
C ILE A 257 -0.88 22.02 -4.51
N LYS A 258 -1.21 22.54 -5.70
CA LYS A 258 -0.85 23.89 -6.10
C LYS A 258 -1.61 24.93 -5.28
N SER A 259 -2.92 24.79 -5.10
CA SER A 259 -3.73 25.70 -4.28
C SER A 259 -3.22 25.73 -2.84
N HIS A 260 -2.80 24.60 -2.26
CA HIS A 260 -2.14 24.57 -0.95
C HIS A 260 -0.80 25.32 -0.90
N ILE A 261 0.02 25.26 -1.96
CA ILE A 261 1.28 26.02 -2.05
C ILE A 261 0.99 27.52 -2.18
N ASP A 262 0.01 27.90 -3.01
CA ASP A 262 -0.38 29.28 -3.23
C ASP A 262 -0.97 29.88 -1.94
N TYR A 263 -1.87 29.15 -1.25
CA TYR A 263 -2.40 29.50 0.07
C TYR A 263 -1.30 29.81 1.07
N SER A 264 -0.31 28.93 1.18
CA SER A 264 0.83 29.15 2.07
C SER A 264 1.67 30.38 1.68
N ASN A 265 1.81 30.68 0.38
CA ASN A 265 2.51 31.88 -0.07
C ASN A 265 1.74 33.15 0.32
N HIS A 266 0.43 33.20 0.06
CA HIS A 266 -0.39 34.37 0.40
C HIS A 266 -0.53 34.57 1.92
N LEU A 267 -0.64 33.49 2.69
CA LEU A 267 -0.53 33.55 4.16
C LEU A 267 0.83 34.07 4.63
N THR A 268 1.92 33.68 3.97
CA THR A 268 3.24 34.21 4.32
C THR A 268 3.32 35.70 3.98
N GLU A 269 2.80 36.09 2.81
CA GLU A 269 2.78 37.47 2.34
C GLU A 269 2.00 38.40 3.30
N ILE A 270 0.85 37.96 3.82
CA ILE A 270 0.07 38.77 4.77
C ILE A 270 0.79 38.94 6.11
N VAL A 271 1.44 37.88 6.63
CA VAL A 271 2.21 37.99 7.88
C VAL A 271 3.44 38.88 7.68
N GLU A 272 4.14 38.75 6.55
CA GLU A 272 5.27 39.61 6.21
C GLU A 272 4.84 41.07 6.00
N PHE A 273 3.69 41.31 5.37
CA PHE A 273 3.09 42.65 5.22
C PHE A 273 2.78 43.30 6.57
N LEU A 274 2.14 42.57 7.49
CA LEU A 274 1.83 43.05 8.83
C LEU A 274 3.10 43.32 9.64
N LYS A 275 4.13 42.49 9.48
CA LYS A 275 5.44 42.68 10.09
C LYS A 275 6.13 43.96 9.59
N MET A 276 6.16 44.18 8.28
CA MET A 276 6.78 45.36 7.66
C MET A 276 6.07 46.66 8.03
N ASN A 277 4.79 46.59 8.33
CA ASN A 277 3.95 47.74 8.71
C ASN A 277 3.62 47.74 10.21
N ASN A 278 4.43 47.11 11.04
CA ASN A 278 4.22 47.12 12.49
C ASN A 278 4.15 48.56 13.03
N GLY A 279 3.16 48.84 13.89
CA GLY A 279 2.85 50.18 14.38
C GLY A 279 2.04 51.06 13.42
N LYS A 280 1.71 50.59 12.22
CA LYS A 280 0.79 51.23 11.25
C LYS A 280 -0.56 50.52 11.14
N TRP A 281 -0.79 49.55 12.01
CA TRP A 281 -2.05 48.87 12.18
C TRP A 281 -2.24 48.54 13.66
N GLU A 282 -3.49 48.41 14.09
CA GLU A 282 -3.85 47.96 15.43
C GLU A 282 -5.04 47.00 15.36
N TYR A 283 -5.11 46.07 16.30
CA TYR A 283 -6.25 45.16 16.45
C TYR A 283 -7.05 45.55 17.69
N LYS A 284 -8.30 46.00 17.50
CA LYS A 284 -9.21 46.43 18.58
C LYS A 284 -10.64 46.05 18.24
N ASN A 285 -11.41 45.61 19.24
CA ASN A 285 -12.82 45.24 19.09
C ASN A 285 -13.07 44.24 17.94
N GLU A 286 -12.18 43.26 17.77
CA GLU A 286 -12.25 42.26 16.69
C GLU A 286 -12.03 42.81 15.27
N GLU A 287 -11.59 44.06 15.16
CA GLU A 287 -11.31 44.72 13.89
C GLU A 287 -9.82 45.09 13.76
N LEU A 288 -9.30 44.92 12.54
CA LEU A 288 -7.96 45.34 12.17
C LEU A 288 -8.03 46.72 11.53
N ILE A 289 -7.44 47.72 12.19
CA ILE A 289 -7.50 49.12 11.79
C ILE A 289 -6.13 49.56 11.25
N PHE A 290 -6.09 50.09 10.03
CA PHE A 290 -4.87 50.60 9.40
C PHE A 290 -4.77 52.12 9.48
N THR A 291 -3.56 52.65 9.50
CA THR A 291 -3.34 54.11 9.54
C THR A 291 -3.68 54.84 8.24
N THR A 292 -3.78 54.10 7.12
CA THR A 292 -3.98 54.66 5.77
C THR A 292 -4.83 53.71 4.93
N VAL A 293 -5.66 54.28 4.04
CA VAL A 293 -6.53 53.53 3.13
C VAL A 293 -5.74 52.60 2.23
N GLU A 294 -4.56 53.02 1.75
CA GLU A 294 -3.73 52.19 0.85
C GLU A 294 -3.24 50.89 1.52
N LEU A 295 -3.02 50.90 2.83
CA LEU A 295 -2.60 49.71 3.58
C LEU A 295 -3.78 48.75 3.77
N GLU A 296 -4.96 49.30 4.06
CA GLU A 296 -6.20 48.54 4.18
C GLU A 296 -6.56 47.87 2.85
N GLU A 297 -6.50 48.61 1.74
CA GLU A 297 -6.76 48.08 0.40
C GLU A 297 -5.80 46.94 0.05
N TYR A 298 -4.49 47.08 0.34
CA TYR A 298 -3.52 46.03 0.08
C TYR A 298 -3.78 44.79 0.94
N TYR A 299 -4.09 44.97 2.23
CA TYR A 299 -4.49 43.88 3.11
C TYR A 299 -5.74 43.14 2.59
N SER A 300 -6.77 43.86 2.16
CA SER A 300 -7.98 43.28 1.57
C SER A 300 -7.67 42.47 0.32
N ILE A 301 -6.75 42.92 -0.53
CA ILE A 301 -6.30 42.15 -1.70
C ILE A 301 -5.69 40.81 -1.27
N LEU A 302 -4.85 40.79 -0.22
CA LEU A 302 -4.24 39.55 0.27
C LEU A 302 -5.28 38.60 0.86
N ILE A 303 -6.21 39.11 1.68
CA ILE A 303 -7.30 38.31 2.25
C ILE A 303 -8.16 37.69 1.15
N ASN A 304 -8.48 38.44 0.09
CA ASN A 304 -9.27 37.92 -1.03
C ASN A 304 -8.56 36.77 -1.76
N LYS A 305 -7.22 36.86 -1.93
CA LYS A 305 -6.44 35.76 -2.52
C LYS A 305 -6.42 34.51 -1.63
N ILE A 306 -6.26 34.70 -0.32
CA ILE A 306 -6.30 33.60 0.66
C ILE A 306 -7.66 32.89 0.61
N ALA A 307 -8.75 33.65 0.60
CA ALA A 307 -10.11 33.10 0.47
C ALA A 307 -10.34 32.38 -0.87
N GLU A 308 -9.77 32.89 -1.98
CA GLU A 308 -9.82 32.20 -3.27
C GLU A 308 -9.08 30.86 -3.22
N ASP A 309 -7.89 30.81 -2.61
CA ASP A 309 -7.14 29.57 -2.46
C ASP A 309 -7.86 28.54 -1.57
N GLU A 310 -8.50 28.96 -0.47
CA GLU A 310 -9.32 28.08 0.38
C GLU A 310 -10.50 27.48 -0.39
N ASN A 311 -11.20 28.30 -1.17
CA ASN A 311 -12.28 27.83 -2.03
C ASN A 311 -11.79 26.79 -3.05
N GLN A 312 -10.63 27.02 -3.66
CA GLN A 312 -10.02 26.04 -4.57
C GLN A 312 -9.62 24.75 -3.84
N ILE A 313 -9.02 24.85 -2.64
CA ILE A 313 -8.65 23.69 -1.82
C ILE A 313 -9.89 22.82 -1.55
N ASN A 314 -11.00 23.43 -1.14
CA ASN A 314 -12.25 22.73 -0.86
C ASN A 314 -12.80 22.05 -2.13
N GLU A 315 -12.90 22.79 -3.25
CA GLU A 315 -13.36 22.25 -4.53
C GLU A 315 -12.51 21.04 -4.99
N TRP A 316 -11.19 21.13 -4.84
CA TRP A 316 -10.30 20.04 -5.23
C TRP A 316 -10.32 18.87 -4.25
N THR A 317 -10.59 19.11 -2.97
CA THR A 317 -10.79 18.06 -1.96
C THR A 317 -12.00 17.21 -2.31
N ASP A 318 -13.13 17.86 -2.63
CA ASP A 318 -14.36 17.16 -3.05
C ASP A 318 -14.11 16.27 -4.27
N LYS A 319 -13.45 16.83 -5.30
CA LYS A 319 -13.08 16.07 -6.49
C LYS A 319 -12.11 14.92 -6.21
N LEU A 320 -11.19 15.07 -5.25
CA LEU A 320 -10.30 13.98 -4.85
C LEU A 320 -11.10 12.85 -4.19
N ILE A 321 -12.03 13.17 -3.30
CA ILE A 321 -12.91 12.21 -2.63
C ILE A 321 -13.78 11.45 -3.64
N GLU A 322 -14.25 12.11 -4.70
CA GLU A 322 -15.03 11.47 -5.77
C GLU A 322 -14.25 10.37 -6.51
N VAL A 323 -12.94 10.56 -6.74
CA VAL A 323 -12.11 9.66 -7.56
C VAL A 323 -11.30 8.62 -6.77
N MET A 324 -11.41 8.62 -5.44
CA MET A 324 -10.81 7.61 -4.55
C MET A 324 -11.36 6.22 -4.81
#